data_AF-S7RSZ3-F1
#
_entry.id   AF-S7RSZ3-F1
#
_cell.length_a   1.000
_cell.length_b   1.000
_cell.length_c   1.000
_cell.angle_alpha   90.00
_cell.angle_beta   90.00
_cell.angle_gamma   90.00
#
_symmetry.space_group_name_H-M   'P 1'
#
loop_
_entity.id
_entity.type
_entity.pdbx_description
1 polymer ?
#
loop_
_entity_poly.entity_id
_entity_poly.type
_entity_poly.pdbx_seq_one_letter_code
_entity_poly.pdbx_strand_id
1 'polypeptide(L)'
;IDHENIVKVYQTAPSMLGRGHTLIEPGGPVWGVNVSDYHTQLAVACADGACSTTNTLRPTRRGGAVPFFIYKIYQLDFSRKTGEYRMLEQFLPQVKSSHTSCRSRC
;
A
#
# COMPACT_ATOMS: atom_id res chain seq x y z
N ILE A 1 -15.95 -10.05 -11.61
CA ILE A 1 -15.94 -8.59 -11.38
C ILE A 1 -14.62 -8.33 -10.69
N ASP A 2 -13.64 -7.85 -11.45
CA ASP A 2 -12.26 -7.73 -10.97
C ASP A 2 -12.18 -6.44 -10.16
N HIS A 3 -12.51 -6.54 -8.87
CA HIS A 3 -12.31 -5.44 -7.94
C HIS A 3 -10.82 -5.38 -7.62
N GLU A 4 -10.08 -4.57 -8.38
CA GLU A 4 -8.70 -4.24 -8.04
C GLU A 4 -8.70 -3.47 -6.71
N ASN A 5 -8.14 -4.08 -5.66
CA ASN A 5 -8.06 -3.49 -4.34
C ASN A 5 -6.94 -2.44 -4.35
N ILE A 6 -7.30 -1.18 -4.67
CA ILE A 6 -6.34 -0.10 -4.84
C ILE A 6 -6.67 1.06 -3.91
N VAL A 7 -5.67 1.50 -3.14
CA VAL A 7 -5.73 2.76 -2.39
C VAL A 7 -5.13 3.87 -3.24
N LYS A 8 -5.93 4.90 -3.53
CA LYS A 8 -5.50 6.09 -4.28
C LYS A 8 -5.42 7.31 -3.37
N VAL A 9 -4.42 8.15 -3.62
CA VAL A 9 -4.31 9.47 -2.99
C VAL A 9 -4.68 10.53 -4.00
N TYR A 10 -5.57 11.44 -3.58
CA TYR A 10 -5.96 12.62 -4.33
C TYR A 10 -5.45 13.85 -3.62
N GLN A 11 -4.86 14.77 -4.38
CA GLN A 11 -4.29 16.00 -3.83
C GLN A 11 -5.21 17.17 -4.16
N THR A 12 -5.40 18.06 -3.20
CA THR A 12 -6.19 19.28 -3.35
C THR A 12 -5.36 20.46 -3.89
N ALA A 13 -4.04 20.28 -4.03
CA ALA A 13 -3.15 21.30 -4.59
C ALA A 13 -3.50 21.60 -6.06
N PRO A 14 -3.58 22.87 -6.51
CA PRO A 14 -4.01 23.24 -7.86
C PRO A 14 -3.25 22.57 -9.01
N SER A 15 -1.97 22.27 -8.81
CA SER A 15 -1.13 21.60 -9.82
C SER A 15 -1.42 20.09 -9.98
N MET A 16 -2.03 19.47 -8.97
CA MET A 16 -2.26 18.03 -8.86
C MET A 16 -3.74 17.67 -8.64
N LEU A 17 -4.62 18.69 -8.68
CA LEU A 17 -6.06 18.55 -8.52
C LEU A 17 -6.63 17.63 -9.60
N GLY A 18 -7.34 16.58 -9.17
CA GLY A 18 -7.95 15.60 -10.07
C GLY A 18 -7.02 14.46 -10.54
N ARG A 19 -5.71 14.50 -10.24
CA ARG A 19 -4.80 13.38 -10.54
C ARG A 19 -4.72 12.45 -9.32
N GLY A 20 -5.43 11.31 -9.41
CA GLY A 20 -5.34 10.25 -8.41
C GLY A 20 -4.09 9.39 -8.63
N HIS A 21 -3.26 9.25 -7.59
CA HIS A 21 -2.09 8.40 -7.62
C HIS A 21 -2.32 7.12 -6.82
N THR A 22 -2.10 5.96 -7.45
CA THR A 22 -2.19 4.64 -6.79
C THR A 22 -1.08 4.47 -5.77
N LEU A 23 -1.39 4.49 -4.48
CA LEU A 23 -0.39 4.45 -3.41
C LEU A 23 0.03 3.02 -3.05
N ILE A 24 -0.96 2.16 -2.82
CA ILE A 24 -0.77 0.76 -2.47
C ILE A 24 -1.88 -0.07 -3.09
N GLU A 25 -1.54 -1.31 -3.41
CA GLU A 25 -2.43 -2.33 -3.94
C GLU A 25 -2.22 -3.55 -3.04
N PRO A 26 -3.05 -3.72 -2.01
CA PRO A 26 -3.05 -4.89 -1.14
C PRO A 26 -3.60 -6.14 -1.86
N GLY A 27 -3.29 -7.32 -1.30
CA GLY A 27 -3.72 -8.61 -1.84
C GLY A 27 -5.22 -8.90 -1.71
N GLY A 28 -5.94 -8.13 -0.90
CA GLY A 28 -7.36 -8.34 -0.63
C GLY A 28 -8.09 -7.01 -0.35
N PRO A 29 -9.40 -7.08 -0.07
CA PRO A 29 -10.23 -5.91 0.16
C PRO A 29 -9.73 -5.06 1.32
N VAL A 30 -9.62 -3.75 1.09
CA VAL A 30 -9.24 -2.80 2.15
C VAL A 30 -10.41 -2.65 3.11
N TRP A 31 -10.16 -2.96 4.38
CA TRP A 31 -11.14 -2.83 5.45
C TRP A 31 -11.05 -1.46 6.14
N GLY A 32 -9.84 -0.92 6.25
CA GLY A 32 -9.61 0.34 6.93
C GLY A 32 -8.32 1.01 6.48
N VAL A 33 -8.30 2.33 6.57
CA VAL A 33 -7.16 3.17 6.23
C VAL A 33 -7.04 4.23 7.31
N ASN A 34 -5.84 4.42 7.85
CA ASN A 34 -5.58 5.43 8.88
C ASN A 34 -4.27 6.17 8.60
N VAL A 35 -4.24 7.46 8.94
CA VAL A 35 -3.13 8.38 8.74
C VAL A 35 -2.87 9.10 10.06
N SER A 36 -1.62 9.44 10.31
CA SER A 36 -1.28 10.33 11.42
C SER A 36 -1.20 11.78 10.97
N ASP A 37 -1.62 12.69 11.83
CA ASP A 37 -1.48 14.12 11.60
C ASP A 37 -0.01 14.60 11.71
N TYR A 38 0.84 13.83 12.39
CA TYR A 38 2.23 14.21 12.67
C TYR A 38 3.25 13.57 11.74
N HIS A 39 2.91 12.43 11.12
CA HIS A 39 3.84 11.69 10.26
C HIS A 39 3.18 11.26 8.95
N THR A 40 3.96 11.27 7.86
CA THR A 40 3.47 10.96 6.52
C THR A 40 3.32 9.46 6.24
N GLN A 41 3.08 8.65 7.27
CA GLN A 41 2.85 7.21 7.15
C GLN A 41 1.34 6.93 7.13
N LEU A 42 0.94 6.10 6.18
CA LEU A 42 -0.40 5.55 6.03
C LEU A 42 -0.38 4.10 6.47
N ALA A 43 -1.29 3.72 7.36
CA ALA A 43 -1.59 2.33 7.67
C ALA A 43 -2.83 1.87 6.89
N VAL A 44 -2.75 0.69 6.29
CA VAL A 44 -3.83 0.07 5.53
C VAL A 44 -4.11 -1.32 6.10
N ALA A 45 -5.33 -1.53 6.56
CA ALA A 45 -5.84 -2.81 7.03
C ALA A 45 -6.58 -3.53 5.91
N CYS A 46 -6.18 -4.77 5.64
CA CYS A 46 -6.77 -5.64 4.64
C CYS A 46 -7.65 -6.72 5.29
N ALA A 47 -8.70 -7.17 4.60
CA ALA A 47 -9.54 -8.28 5.02
C ALA A 47 -8.78 -9.62 5.18
N ASP A 48 -7.60 -9.75 4.56
CA ASP A 48 -6.69 -10.91 4.72
C ASP A 48 -5.98 -10.94 6.09
N GLY A 49 -6.32 -10.02 7.00
CA GLY A 49 -5.68 -9.86 8.31
C GLY A 49 -4.33 -9.14 8.26
N ALA A 50 -3.91 -8.63 7.11
CA ALA A 50 -2.63 -7.94 6.94
C ALA A 50 -2.76 -6.43 7.19
N CYS A 51 -1.82 -5.87 7.96
CA CYS A 51 -1.63 -4.43 8.11
C CYS A 51 -0.33 -4.00 7.43
N SER A 52 -0.46 -3.13 6.43
CA SER A 52 0.64 -2.62 5.63
C SER A 52 0.78 -1.11 5.79
N THR A 53 2.02 -0.64 5.87
CA THR A 53 2.35 0.78 6.00
C THR A 53 3.15 1.26 4.81
N THR A 54 2.82 2.46 4.33
CA THR A 54 3.56 3.14 3.27
C THR A 54 3.58 4.65 3.46
N ASN A 55 4.48 5.34 2.78
CA ASN A 55 4.64 6.79 2.90
C ASN A 55 3.72 7.54 1.90
N THR A 56 2.92 8.49 2.39
CA THR A 56 1.99 9.31 1.59
C THR A 56 2.66 10.41 0.76
N LEU A 57 3.95 10.69 0.94
CA LEU A 57 4.72 11.66 0.13
C LEU A 57 5.06 11.15 -1.29
N ARG A 58 4.64 9.93 -1.63
CA ARG A 58 4.81 9.33 -2.97
C ARG A 58 4.34 10.23 -4.14
N PRO A 59 3.16 10.90 -4.12
CA PRO A 59 2.68 11.66 -5.26
C PRO A 59 3.21 13.10 -5.32
N THR A 60 3.77 13.64 -4.24
CA THR A 60 4.28 15.04 -4.21
C THR A 60 5.68 15.20 -4.79
N ARG A 61 6.53 14.15 -4.79
CA ARG A 61 7.93 14.27 -5.21
C ARG A 61 8.13 13.74 -6.63
N ARG A 62 8.35 14.66 -7.58
CA ARG A 62 8.64 14.39 -9.00
C ARG A 62 10.07 13.93 -9.30
N GLY A 63 10.95 13.79 -8.30
CA GLY A 63 12.39 13.59 -8.50
C GLY A 63 12.95 12.35 -7.81
N GLY A 64 13.67 11.54 -8.59
CA GLY A 64 14.59 10.50 -8.11
C GLY A 64 13.95 9.16 -7.76
N ALA A 65 14.52 8.08 -8.31
CA ALA A 65 14.18 6.69 -8.05
C ALA A 65 14.45 6.29 -6.59
N VAL A 66 13.66 6.79 -5.64
CA VAL A 66 13.69 6.32 -4.26
C VAL A 66 12.97 4.97 -4.24
N PRO A 67 13.64 3.87 -3.85
CA PRO A 67 13.02 2.55 -3.81
C PRO A 67 11.80 2.56 -2.88
N PHE A 68 10.68 2.07 -3.40
CA PHE A 68 9.40 2.08 -2.70
C PHE A 68 9.29 0.86 -1.81
N PHE A 69 9.27 1.08 -0.51
CA PHE A 69 9.06 0.02 0.45
C PHE A 69 7.62 0.02 0.94
N ILE A 70 6.94 -1.11 0.76
CA ILE A 70 5.72 -1.42 1.48
C ILE A 70 6.12 -2.31 2.64
N TYR A 71 5.86 -1.82 3.85
CA TYR A 71 6.16 -2.53 5.07
C TYR A 71 4.90 -3.22 5.56
N LYS A 72 4.88 -4.54 5.50
CA LYS A 72 3.85 -5.31 6.18
C LYS A 72 4.24 -5.41 7.65
N ILE A 73 3.49 -4.75 8.53
CA ILE A 73 3.79 -4.70 9.97
C ILE A 73 3.42 -6.05 10.59
N TYR A 74 2.18 -6.48 10.37
CA TYR A 74 1.68 -7.74 10.90
C TYR A 74 0.67 -8.39 9.97
N GLN A 75 0.45 -9.69 10.17
CA GLN A 75 -0.66 -10.43 9.60
C GLN A 75 -1.30 -11.32 10.66
N LEU A 76 -2.61 -11.22 10.79
CA LEU A 76 -3.41 -12.12 11.58
C LEU A 76 -3.72 -13.37 10.76
N ASP A 77 -3.42 -14.52 11.32
CA ASP A 77 -3.72 -15.83 10.76
C ASP A 77 -4.51 -16.67 11.76
N PHE A 78 -5.43 -17.50 11.27
CA PHE A 78 -6.23 -18.40 12.10
C PHE A 78 -5.94 -19.85 11.70
N SER A 79 -5.32 -20.60 12.62
CA SER A 79 -5.01 -22.00 12.35
C SER A 79 -6.24 -22.86 12.63
N ARG A 80 -6.89 -23.34 11.56
CA ARG A 80 -8.04 -24.25 11.68
C ARG A 80 -7.73 -25.59 12.35
N LYS A 81 -6.44 -25.97 12.41
CA LYS A 81 -6.00 -27.25 12.98
C LYS A 81 -5.87 -27.18 14.51
N THR A 82 -5.35 -26.07 15.04
CA THR A 82 -5.16 -25.88 16.49
C THR A 82 -6.23 -24.98 17.11
N GLY A 83 -6.99 -24.25 16.30
CA GLY A 83 -8.00 -23.28 16.78
C GLY A 83 -7.41 -21.99 17.32
N GLU A 84 -6.12 -21.74 17.08
CA GLU A 84 -5.40 -20.60 17.65
C GLU A 84 -5.33 -19.43 16.65
N TYR A 85 -5.45 -18.22 17.20
CA TYR A 85 -5.14 -16.98 16.48
C TYR A 85 -3.66 -16.66 16.61
N ARG A 86 -3.03 -16.34 15.48
CA ARG A 86 -1.59 -16.06 15.41
C ARG A 86 -1.38 -14.69 14.80
N MET A 87 -0.48 -13.92 15.40
CA MET A 87 0.01 -12.68 14.84
C MET A 87 1.41 -12.94 14.29
N LEU A 88 1.52 -12.89 12.97
CA LEU A 88 2.79 -13.00 12.27
C LEU A 88 3.38 -11.59 12.15
N GLU A 89 4.64 -11.44 12.54
CA GLU A 89 5.40 -10.19 12.49
C GLU A 89 6.73 -10.42 11.77
N GLN A 90 7.54 -9.37 11.62
CA GLN A 90 8.90 -9.44 11.03
C GLN A 90 8.94 -9.85 9.55
N PHE A 91 8.04 -9.30 8.75
CA PHE A 91 8.09 -9.48 7.31
C PHE A 91 9.23 -8.67 6.67
N LEU A 92 9.86 -9.23 5.64
CA LEU A 92 10.79 -8.46 4.83
C LEU A 92 10.04 -7.36 4.06
N PRO A 93 10.61 -6.15 3.97
CA PRO A 93 10.05 -5.08 3.16
C PRO A 93 9.94 -5.52 1.70
N GLN A 94 8.77 -5.33 1.10
CA GLN A 94 8.58 -5.63 -0.31
C GLN A 94 8.85 -4.37 -1.13
N VAL A 95 9.77 -4.48 -2.08
CA VAL A 95 9.98 -3.44 -3.09
C VAL A 95 8.99 -3.66 -4.20
N LYS A 96 8.11 -2.68 -4.45
CA LYS A 96 7.33 -2.69 -5.69
C LYS A 96 8.20 -2.18 -6.82
N SER A 97 8.58 -3.05 -7.75
CA SER A 97 9.09 -2.62 -9.04
C SER A 97 7.95 -1.87 -9.73
N SER A 98 8.19 -0.62 -10.11
CA SER A 98 7.32 0.04 -11.06
C SER A 98 7.43 -0.75 -12.36
N HIS A 99 6.40 -1.50 -12.74
CA HIS A 99 6.27 -2.00 -14.11
C HIS A 99 6.09 -0.79 -15.04
N THR A 100 7.19 -0.15 -15.41
CA THR A 100 7.26 0.64 -16.63
C THR A 100 7.40 -0.41 -17.74
N SER A 101 6.29 -0.95 -18.23
CA SER A 101 6.32 -1.67 -19.49
C SER A 101 6.61 -0.63 -20.58
N CYS A 102 7.90 -0.43 -20.85
CA CYS A 102 8.33 0.22 -22.07
C CYS A 102 7.91 -0.70 -23.22
N ARG A 103 6.68 -0.54 -23.71
CA ARG A 103 6.31 -0.99 -25.04
C ARG A 103 7.00 -0.04 -26.02
N SER A 104 8.27 -0.30 -26.31
CA SER A 104 8.91 0.21 -27.52
C SER A 104 8.24 -0.48 -28.71
N ARG A 105 7.21 0.17 -29.27
CA ARG A 105 6.93 0.06 -30.70
C ARG A 105 8.03 0.84 -31.42
N CYS A 106 8.85 0.13 -32.17
CA CYS A 106 9.32 0.43 -33.52
C CYS A 106 10.33 -0.67 -33.89
#